data_AF-A0A521XXZ0-F1
#
_entry.id   AF-A0A521XXZ0-F1
#
_cell.length_a   1.000
_cell.length_b   1.000
_cell.length_c   1.000
_cell.angle_alpha   90.00
_cell.angle_beta   90.00
_cell.angle_gamma   90.00
#
_symmetry.space_group_name_H-M   'P 1'
#
loop_
_entity.id
_entity.type
_entity.pdbx_description
1 polymer ?
#
loop_
_entity_poly.entity_id
_entity_poly.type
_entity_poly.pdbx_seq_one_letter_code
_entity_poly.pdbx_strand_id
1 'polypeptide(L)'
;MTSVDETPFPRAVGRAAAVRSRRMVDAPTRALHWLLAGCFAGAYASAEGDEWRAVHITLGYTVAGLLAARLAWGLVGPRPARLSSLAARLRAAAGSSWWLALCIVSLLVGLAATAATGYIQYAGLAGEWMEDVHEFAGNLMLAGAVGHVALVAVVSLLRGRNLAATMLTGRAPGPGPDLVQRNRGGLAAALVVGVSGFWAWQWQHPPPPPERHERTEHAEARRGEQLPAAARGHHDDDED
;
A
#
# COMPACT_ATOMS: atom_id res chain seq x y z
N MET A 1 -24.31 9.81 78.68
CA MET A 1 -23.29 8.98 78.01
C MET A 1 -23.96 8.36 76.79
N THR A 2 -23.97 9.07 75.67
CA THR A 2 -24.54 8.61 74.40
C THR A 2 -23.48 7.83 73.64
N SER A 3 -23.69 6.51 73.51
CA SER A 3 -22.90 5.64 72.65
C SER A 3 -23.15 6.05 71.19
N VAL A 4 -22.10 6.54 70.54
CA VAL A 4 -22.08 6.79 69.09
C VAL A 4 -21.67 5.48 68.43
N ASP A 5 -22.59 4.90 67.68
CA ASP A 5 -22.39 3.69 66.89
C ASP A 5 -21.71 4.10 65.56
N GLU A 6 -20.39 3.92 65.48
CA GLU A 6 -19.59 4.19 64.29
C GLU A 6 -19.79 3.04 63.28
N THR A 7 -20.80 3.14 62.42
CA THR A 7 -20.91 2.21 61.28
C THR A 7 -19.77 2.47 60.30
N PRO A 8 -18.94 1.46 59.95
CA PRO A 8 -17.89 1.66 58.96
C PRO A 8 -18.53 1.82 57.57
N PHE A 9 -18.34 2.96 56.93
CA PHE A 9 -18.71 3.14 55.53
C PHE A 9 -17.99 2.09 54.66
N PRO A 10 -18.70 1.34 53.79
CA PRO A 10 -18.05 0.43 52.86
C PRO A 10 -17.19 1.24 51.91
N ARG A 11 -15.86 1.05 51.98
CA ARG A 11 -14.92 1.54 50.97
C ARG A 11 -15.27 0.86 49.65
N ALA A 12 -16.01 1.56 48.80
CA ALA A 12 -16.08 1.25 47.39
C ALA A 12 -14.64 1.35 46.85
N VAL A 13 -13.95 0.21 46.79
CA VAL A 13 -12.69 0.08 46.07
C VAL A 13 -13.03 0.45 44.64
N GLY A 14 -12.65 1.68 44.27
CA GLY A 14 -12.81 2.20 42.93
C GLY A 14 -12.13 1.23 41.97
N ARG A 15 -12.93 0.41 41.30
CA ARG A 15 -12.51 -0.34 40.12
C ARG A 15 -12.05 0.74 39.15
N ALA A 16 -10.72 0.94 39.05
CA ALA A 16 -10.10 1.93 38.19
C ALA A 16 -10.88 1.94 36.88
N ALA A 17 -11.60 3.03 36.62
CA ALA A 17 -12.55 3.09 35.53
C ALA A 17 -11.75 2.81 34.25
N ALA A 18 -11.86 1.58 33.73
CA ALA A 18 -11.16 1.18 32.53
C ALA A 18 -11.45 2.26 31.49
N VAL A 19 -10.40 2.92 30.99
CA VAL A 19 -10.54 4.05 30.06
C VAL A 19 -11.47 3.58 28.95
N ARG A 20 -12.68 4.14 28.92
CA ARG A 20 -13.70 3.71 27.96
C ARG A 20 -13.10 3.88 26.56
N SER A 21 -13.03 2.78 25.82
CA SER A 21 -12.54 2.75 24.45
C SER A 21 -13.64 2.22 23.54
N ARG A 22 -13.64 2.66 22.28
CA ARG A 22 -14.62 2.25 21.26
C ARG A 22 -13.92 1.76 20.00
N ARG A 23 -14.47 0.73 19.36
CA ARG A 23 -13.98 0.21 18.07
C ARG A 23 -14.36 1.16 16.95
N MET A 24 -13.35 1.65 16.25
CA MET A 24 -13.53 2.58 15.12
C MET A 24 -13.12 1.95 13.80
N VAL A 25 -12.17 1.01 13.81
CA VAL A 25 -11.64 0.37 12.60
C VAL A 25 -11.76 -1.15 12.74
N ASP A 26 -12.33 -1.81 11.73
CA ASP A 26 -12.50 -3.25 11.70
C ASP A 26 -11.22 -3.98 11.25
N ALA A 27 -11.16 -5.30 11.48
CA ALA A 27 -9.96 -6.07 11.19
C ALA A 27 -9.58 -6.08 9.70
N PRO A 28 -10.51 -6.24 8.74
CA PRO A 28 -10.19 -6.19 7.32
C PRO A 28 -9.56 -4.86 6.91
N THR A 29 -10.07 -3.72 7.38
CA THR A 29 -9.48 -2.41 7.04
C THR A 29 -8.05 -2.30 7.57
N ARG A 30 -7.77 -2.78 8.79
CA ARG A 30 -6.41 -2.77 9.35
C ARG A 30 -5.48 -3.70 8.56
N ALA A 31 -5.93 -4.92 8.26
CA ALA A 31 -5.14 -5.87 7.48
C ALA A 31 -4.81 -5.32 6.09
N LEU A 32 -5.80 -4.79 5.35
CA LEU A 32 -5.57 -4.18 4.04
C LEU A 32 -4.58 -3.02 4.11
N HIS A 33 -4.69 -2.14 5.12
CA HIS A 33 -3.75 -1.03 5.29
C HIS A 33 -2.31 -1.51 5.52
N TRP A 34 -2.10 -2.43 6.47
CA TRP A 34 -0.76 -2.91 6.80
C TRP A 34 -0.15 -3.77 5.69
N LEU A 35 -0.96 -4.59 5.00
CA LEU A 35 -0.51 -5.35 3.83
C LEU A 35 -0.14 -4.40 2.68
N LEU A 36 -0.96 -3.38 2.39
CA LEU A 36 -0.64 -2.38 1.36
C LEU A 36 0.66 -1.65 1.69
N ALA A 37 0.80 -1.15 2.93
CA ALA A 37 1.99 -0.43 3.37
C ALA A 37 3.25 -1.32 3.31
N GLY A 38 3.15 -2.56 3.80
CA GLY A 38 4.26 -3.50 3.78
C GLY A 38 4.67 -3.94 2.37
N CYS A 39 3.69 -4.26 1.52
CA CYS A 39 3.97 -4.66 0.13
C CYS A 39 4.53 -3.49 -0.67
N PHE A 40 4.01 -2.27 -0.49
CA PHE A 40 4.56 -1.08 -1.15
C PHE A 40 6.00 -0.81 -0.69
N ALA A 41 6.27 -0.83 0.63
CA ALA A 41 7.61 -0.61 1.15
C ALA A 41 8.61 -1.67 0.65
N GLY A 42 8.20 -2.94 0.64
CA GLY A 42 9.01 -4.03 0.08
C GLY A 42 9.22 -3.89 -1.42
N ALA A 43 8.18 -3.53 -2.19
CA ALA A 43 8.29 -3.30 -3.63
C ALA A 43 9.28 -2.16 -3.93
N TYR A 44 9.18 -1.04 -3.21
CA TYR A 44 10.12 0.07 -3.36
C TYR A 44 11.56 -0.34 -3.00
N ALA A 45 11.75 -1.07 -1.90
CA ALA A 45 13.07 -1.54 -1.48
C ALA A 45 13.71 -2.57 -2.42
N SER A 46 12.90 -3.26 -3.23
CA SER A 46 13.33 -4.25 -4.24
C SER A 46 13.34 -3.71 -5.66
N ALA A 47 13.05 -2.42 -5.86
CA ALA A 47 12.93 -1.83 -7.19
C ALA A 47 14.27 -1.71 -7.93
N GLU A 48 15.38 -1.67 -7.19
CA GLU A 48 16.72 -1.52 -7.76
C GLU A 48 17.33 -2.89 -8.10
N GLY A 49 17.80 -3.04 -9.34
CA GLY A 49 18.56 -4.20 -9.80
C GLY A 49 17.73 -5.43 -10.20
N ASP A 50 18.33 -6.25 -11.08
CA ASP A 50 17.66 -7.42 -11.66
C ASP A 50 17.45 -8.57 -10.67
N GLU A 51 18.28 -8.68 -9.63
CA GLU A 51 18.22 -9.77 -8.64
C GLU A 51 16.94 -9.74 -7.79
N TRP A 52 16.40 -8.55 -7.52
CA TRP A 52 15.19 -8.37 -6.71
C TRP A 52 13.95 -8.10 -7.56
N ARG A 53 14.08 -8.02 -8.89
CA ARG A 53 13.00 -7.75 -9.84
C ARG A 53 11.80 -8.68 -9.66
N ALA A 54 12.02 -9.98 -9.44
CA ALA A 54 10.93 -10.92 -9.20
C ALA A 54 10.13 -10.58 -7.93
N VAL A 55 10.82 -10.11 -6.88
CA VAL A 55 10.20 -9.66 -5.63
C VAL A 55 9.42 -8.36 -5.87
N HIS A 56 10.02 -7.37 -6.55
CA HIS A 56 9.37 -6.12 -6.90
C HIS A 56 8.05 -6.34 -7.65
N ILE A 57 8.09 -7.15 -8.72
CA ILE A 57 6.92 -7.47 -9.55
C ILE A 57 5.84 -8.17 -8.71
N THR A 58 6.22 -9.17 -7.91
CA THR A 58 5.29 -9.92 -7.07
C THR A 58 4.60 -9.02 -6.04
N LEU A 59 5.37 -8.15 -5.39
CA LEU A 59 4.83 -7.20 -4.42
C LEU A 59 3.97 -6.12 -5.11
N GLY A 60 4.35 -5.67 -6.31
CA GLY A 60 3.55 -4.75 -7.13
C GLY A 60 2.17 -5.31 -7.49
N TYR A 61 2.10 -6.56 -7.97
CA TYR A 61 0.82 -7.24 -8.21
C TYR A 61 0.01 -7.45 -6.93
N THR A 62 0.69 -7.74 -5.81
CA THR A 62 0.03 -7.85 -4.51
C THR A 62 -0.59 -6.51 -4.10
N VAL A 63 0.12 -5.39 -4.29
CA VAL A 63 -0.40 -4.03 -4.07
C VAL A 63 -1.63 -3.77 -4.93
N ALA A 64 -1.60 -4.09 -6.23
CA ALA A 64 -2.73 -3.90 -7.14
C ALA A 64 -3.97 -4.68 -6.66
N GLY A 65 -3.81 -5.96 -6.32
CA GLY A 65 -4.90 -6.81 -5.80
C GLY A 65 -5.46 -6.32 -4.46
N LEU A 66 -4.59 -5.94 -3.53
CA LEU A 66 -5.00 -5.38 -2.23
C LEU A 66 -5.68 -4.01 -2.37
N LEU A 67 -5.26 -3.20 -3.34
CA LEU A 67 -5.90 -1.91 -3.62
C LEU A 67 -7.31 -2.13 -4.17
N ALA A 68 -7.49 -3.06 -5.11
CA ALA A 68 -8.81 -3.44 -5.59
C ALA A 68 -9.70 -3.95 -4.45
N ALA A 69 -9.19 -4.83 -3.59
CA ALA A 69 -9.89 -5.31 -2.40
C ALA A 69 -10.24 -4.16 -1.43
N ARG A 70 -9.35 -3.17 -1.29
CA ARG A 70 -9.56 -1.99 -0.44
C ARG A 70 -10.68 -1.09 -0.97
N LEU A 71 -10.75 -0.89 -2.27
CA LEU A 71 -11.81 -0.15 -2.94
C LEU A 71 -13.14 -0.90 -2.82
N ALA A 72 -13.16 -2.22 -3.07
CA ALA A 72 -14.35 -3.05 -2.90
C ALA A 72 -14.87 -3.04 -1.45
N TRP A 73 -13.97 -3.14 -0.47
CA TRP A 73 -14.32 -2.99 0.95
C TRP A 73 -14.85 -1.59 1.28
N GLY A 74 -14.34 -0.56 0.59
CA GLY A 74 -14.87 0.80 0.64
C GLY A 74 -16.28 0.95 0.06
N LEU A 75 -16.77 0.00 -0.72
CA LEU A 75 -18.13 0.03 -1.26
C LEU A 75 -19.10 -0.78 -0.38
N VAL A 76 -18.71 -2.01 -0.03
CA VAL A 76 -19.59 -2.99 0.64
C VAL A 76 -19.44 -3.00 2.17
N GLY A 77 -18.32 -2.49 2.67
CA GLY A 77 -17.93 -2.55 4.08
C GLY A 77 -18.84 -1.78 5.06
N PRO A 78 -18.52 -1.84 6.37
CA PRO A 78 -19.30 -1.16 7.41
C PRO A 78 -19.30 0.35 7.17
N ARG A 79 -20.34 1.06 7.64
CA ARG A 79 -20.51 2.52 7.47
C ARG A 79 -19.21 3.36 7.61
N PRO A 80 -18.37 3.19 8.66
CA PRO A 80 -17.13 3.96 8.79
C PRO A 80 -16.03 3.61 7.76
N ALA A 81 -16.10 2.46 7.10
CA ALA A 81 -15.15 2.06 6.05
C ALA A 81 -15.59 2.49 4.65
N ARG A 82 -16.84 2.95 4.47
CA ARG A 82 -17.40 3.26 3.15
C ARG A 82 -16.79 4.52 2.53
N LEU A 83 -16.57 4.51 1.22
CA LEU A 83 -16.12 5.68 0.44
C LEU A 83 -17.15 6.83 0.50
N SER A 84 -18.43 6.52 0.68
CA SER A 84 -19.47 7.55 0.92
C SER A 84 -19.26 8.30 2.24
N SER A 85 -18.71 7.65 3.28
CA SER A 85 -18.33 8.31 4.52
C SER A 85 -17.10 9.20 4.33
N LEU A 86 -16.17 8.82 3.44
CA LEU A 86 -15.05 9.68 3.03
C LEU A 86 -15.55 10.92 2.27
N ALA A 87 -16.49 10.75 1.34
CA ALA A 87 -17.11 11.87 0.63
C ALA A 87 -17.90 12.80 1.55
N ALA A 88 -18.63 12.26 2.53
CA ALA A 88 -19.30 13.06 3.56
C ALA A 88 -18.30 13.80 4.45
N ARG A 89 -17.19 13.15 4.81
CA ARG A 89 -16.09 13.78 5.57
C ARG A 89 -15.39 14.86 4.76
N LEU A 90 -15.16 14.68 3.45
CA LEU A 90 -14.58 15.71 2.59
C LEU A 90 -15.49 16.95 2.54
N ARG A 91 -16.81 16.76 2.39
CA ARG A 91 -17.80 17.85 2.42
C ARG A 91 -17.86 18.54 3.79
N ALA A 92 -17.81 17.78 4.88
CA ALA A 92 -17.83 18.33 6.24
C ALA A 92 -16.47 18.94 6.68
N ALA A 93 -15.36 18.44 6.15
CA ALA A 93 -14.00 18.86 6.50
C ALA A 93 -13.57 20.16 5.81
N ALA A 94 -14.38 20.68 4.89
CA ALA A 94 -14.26 22.02 4.33
C ALA A 94 -14.16 23.13 5.40
N GLY A 95 -14.50 22.83 6.67
CA GLY A 95 -14.33 23.76 7.80
C GLY A 95 -13.14 23.54 8.75
N SER A 96 -12.43 22.39 8.77
CA SER A 96 -11.38 22.18 9.82
C SER A 96 -10.38 21.02 9.62
N SER A 97 -10.54 20.11 8.66
CA SER A 97 -9.63 18.92 8.57
C SER A 97 -9.49 18.35 7.16
N TRP A 98 -9.64 19.20 6.13
CA TRP A 98 -9.63 18.78 4.72
C TRP A 98 -8.30 18.16 4.30
N TRP A 99 -7.17 18.60 4.87
CA TRP A 99 -5.83 18.12 4.54
C TRP A 99 -5.62 16.63 4.85
N LEU A 100 -6.18 16.12 5.95
CA LEU A 100 -6.08 14.68 6.29
C LEU A 100 -6.82 13.81 5.29
N ALA A 101 -8.00 14.25 4.85
CA ALA A 101 -8.78 13.52 3.87
C ALA A 101 -8.14 13.61 2.48
N LEU A 102 -7.61 14.77 2.10
CA LEU A 102 -6.86 14.97 0.85
C LEU A 102 -5.62 14.07 0.80
N CYS A 103 -4.84 14.00 1.88
CA CYS A 103 -3.67 13.12 1.98
C CYS A 103 -4.03 11.64 1.72
N ILE A 104 -5.14 11.14 2.30
CA ILE A 104 -5.55 9.75 2.08
C ILE A 104 -5.99 9.52 0.62
N VAL A 105 -6.75 10.45 0.05
CA VAL A 105 -7.19 10.35 -1.34
C VAL A 105 -6.00 10.40 -2.29
N SER A 106 -5.05 11.32 -2.08
CA SER A 106 -3.85 11.43 -2.91
C SER A 106 -3.00 10.15 -2.85
N LEU A 107 -2.89 9.52 -1.68
CA LEU A 107 -2.20 8.23 -1.55
C LEU A 107 -2.91 7.09 -2.29
N LEU A 108 -4.25 7.04 -2.25
CA LEU A 108 -4.99 6.00 -2.98
C LEU A 108 -4.86 6.18 -4.50
N VAL A 109 -4.94 7.42 -4.98
CA VAL A 109 -4.75 7.75 -6.40
C VAL A 109 -3.32 7.51 -6.83
N GLY A 110 -2.33 7.95 -6.05
CA GLY A 110 -0.91 7.72 -6.32
C GLY A 110 -0.59 6.23 -6.40
N LEU A 111 -1.07 5.44 -5.43
CA LEU A 111 -0.85 4.00 -5.42
C LEU A 111 -1.50 3.31 -6.64
N ALA A 112 -2.69 3.77 -7.06
CA ALA A 112 -3.33 3.27 -8.28
C ALA A 112 -2.51 3.62 -9.53
N ALA A 113 -1.98 4.85 -9.61
CA ALA A 113 -1.15 5.30 -10.71
C ALA A 113 0.16 4.50 -10.79
N THR A 114 0.88 4.33 -9.68
CA THR A 114 2.10 3.52 -9.62
C THR A 114 1.84 2.06 -10.02
N ALA A 115 0.76 1.46 -9.53
CA ALA A 115 0.41 0.08 -9.90
C ALA A 115 0.04 -0.04 -11.39
N ALA A 116 -0.66 0.95 -11.94
CA ALA A 116 -1.04 0.96 -13.36
C ALA A 116 0.18 1.15 -14.27
N THR A 117 1.07 2.10 -13.97
CA THR A 117 2.29 2.33 -14.76
C THR A 117 3.21 1.12 -14.69
N GLY A 118 3.33 0.46 -13.53
CA GLY A 118 4.12 -0.76 -13.37
C GLY A 118 3.59 -1.94 -14.19
N TYR A 119 2.26 -2.09 -14.26
CA TYR A 119 1.62 -3.08 -15.12
C TYR A 119 1.86 -2.78 -16.61
N ILE A 120 1.72 -1.51 -17.03
CA ILE A 120 1.94 -1.08 -18.41
C ILE A 120 3.39 -1.35 -18.84
N GLN A 121 4.36 -1.02 -17.97
CA GLN A 121 5.78 -1.30 -18.19
C GLN A 121 6.03 -2.81 -18.32
N TYR A 122 5.55 -3.60 -17.35
CA TYR A 122 5.75 -5.04 -17.36
C TYR A 122 5.12 -5.74 -18.58
N ALA A 123 3.95 -5.26 -19.01
CA ALA A 123 3.25 -5.81 -20.17
C ALA A 123 3.84 -5.34 -21.52
N GLY A 124 4.87 -4.50 -21.53
CA GLY A 124 5.47 -3.96 -22.76
C GLY A 124 4.48 -3.13 -23.60
N LEU A 125 3.49 -2.52 -22.95
CA LEU A 125 2.41 -1.79 -23.63
C LEU A 125 2.78 -0.34 -23.98
N ALA A 126 3.93 0.12 -23.50
CA ALA A 126 4.49 1.45 -23.76
C ALA A 126 6.00 1.33 -24.03
N GLY A 127 6.59 2.41 -24.56
CA GLY A 127 8.03 2.48 -24.81
C GLY A 127 8.84 2.64 -23.51
N GLU A 128 10.16 2.66 -23.66
CA GLU A 128 11.14 2.74 -22.56
C GLU A 128 10.87 3.88 -21.57
N TRP A 129 10.30 5.00 -22.02
CA TRP A 129 9.90 6.14 -21.16
C TRP A 129 8.92 5.78 -20.04
N MET A 130 8.20 4.65 -20.16
CA MET A 130 7.28 4.20 -19.11
C MET A 130 8.02 3.74 -17.85
N GLU A 131 9.28 3.34 -17.98
CA GLU A 131 10.17 3.07 -16.85
C GLU A 131 10.36 4.32 -15.99
N ASP A 132 10.78 5.43 -16.62
CA ASP A 132 10.96 6.73 -15.96
C ASP A 132 9.67 7.21 -15.28
N VAL A 133 8.53 6.99 -15.93
CA VAL A 133 7.22 7.38 -15.38
C VAL A 133 6.83 6.50 -14.18
N HIS A 134 7.13 5.21 -14.23
CA HIS A 134 6.92 4.32 -13.09
C HIS A 134 7.85 4.68 -11.92
N GLU A 135 9.13 4.96 -12.20
CA GLU A 135 10.12 5.38 -11.21
C GLU A 135 9.68 6.69 -10.54
N PHE A 136 9.33 7.71 -11.33
CA PHE A 136 8.82 8.99 -10.84
C PHE A 136 7.56 8.80 -9.98
N ALA A 137 6.60 8.01 -10.46
CA ALA A 137 5.38 7.71 -9.71
C ALA A 137 5.68 6.99 -8.39
N GLY A 138 6.62 6.05 -8.39
CA GLY A 138 7.10 5.35 -7.19
C GLY A 138 7.73 6.30 -6.17
N ASN A 139 8.63 7.17 -6.62
CA ASN A 139 9.30 8.17 -5.78
C ASN A 139 8.31 9.19 -5.20
N LEU A 140 7.37 9.68 -6.02
CA LEU A 140 6.29 10.57 -5.56
C LEU A 140 5.39 9.88 -4.53
N MET A 141 5.07 8.61 -4.75
CA MET A 141 4.27 7.81 -3.81
C MET A 141 5.01 7.58 -2.49
N LEU A 142 6.33 7.31 -2.53
CA LEU A 142 7.15 7.20 -1.32
C LEU A 142 7.15 8.50 -0.53
N ALA A 143 7.40 9.64 -1.19
CA ALA A 143 7.35 10.96 -0.56
C ALA A 143 5.98 11.22 0.09
N GLY A 144 4.90 10.87 -0.61
CA GLY A 144 3.54 10.92 -0.06
C GLY A 144 3.35 10.04 1.17
N ALA A 145 3.84 8.80 1.15
CA ALA A 145 3.73 7.86 2.26
C ALA A 145 4.50 8.34 3.50
N VAL A 146 5.73 8.84 3.32
CA VAL A 146 6.52 9.46 4.39
C VAL A 146 5.79 10.69 4.94
N GLY A 147 5.28 11.56 4.06
CA GLY A 147 4.47 12.72 4.44
C GLY A 147 3.21 12.34 5.22
N HIS A 148 2.55 11.24 4.86
CA HIS A 148 1.42 10.70 5.60
C HIS A 148 1.78 10.27 7.02
N VAL A 149 2.87 9.51 7.19
CA VAL A 149 3.36 9.08 8.51
C VAL A 149 3.73 10.31 9.36
N ALA A 150 4.44 11.27 8.78
CA ALA A 150 4.79 12.53 9.44
C ALA A 150 3.54 13.30 9.87
N LEU A 151 2.53 13.41 9.00
CA LEU A 151 1.25 14.05 9.32
C LEU A 151 0.53 13.35 10.48
N VAL A 152 0.48 12.01 10.47
CA VAL A 152 -0.10 11.23 11.57
C VAL A 152 0.66 11.47 12.88
N ALA A 153 2.00 11.53 12.84
CA ALA A 153 2.83 11.82 14.01
C ALA A 153 2.57 13.23 14.56
N VAL A 154 2.64 14.26 13.71
CA VAL A 154 2.41 15.66 14.09
C VAL A 154 1.01 15.83 14.69
N VAL A 155 -0.03 15.31 14.03
CA VAL A 155 -1.40 15.42 14.55
C VAL A 155 -1.57 14.62 15.85
N SER A 156 -0.87 13.50 16.00
CA SER A 156 -0.88 12.74 17.26
C SER A 156 -0.28 13.54 18.43
N LEU A 157 0.83 14.25 18.18
CA LEU A 157 1.48 15.13 19.16
C LEU A 157 0.59 16.33 19.50
N LEU A 158 0.10 17.06 18.50
CA LEU A 158 -0.75 18.24 18.70
C LEU A 158 -2.07 17.92 19.43
N ARG A 159 -2.62 16.71 19.24
CA ARG A 159 -3.86 16.28 19.89
C ARG A 159 -3.63 15.49 21.18
N GLY A 160 -2.38 15.26 21.59
CA GLY A 160 -2.03 14.46 22.77
C GLY A 160 -2.59 13.03 22.74
N ARG A 161 -2.77 12.45 21.55
CA ARG A 161 -3.39 11.13 21.36
C ARG A 161 -2.73 10.39 20.22
N ASN A 162 -2.33 9.13 20.45
CA ASN A 162 -1.74 8.29 19.42
C ASN A 162 -2.81 7.84 18.39
N LEU A 163 -2.79 8.43 17.20
CA LEU A 163 -3.70 8.06 16.12
C LEU A 163 -3.33 6.72 15.47
N ALA A 164 -2.03 6.42 15.38
CA ALA A 164 -1.53 5.16 14.82
C ALA A 164 -1.98 3.95 15.64
N ALA A 165 -2.13 4.09 16.96
CA ALA A 165 -2.67 3.04 17.84
C ALA A 165 -4.07 2.57 17.43
N THR A 166 -4.87 3.43 16.79
CA THR A 166 -6.19 3.04 16.24
C THR A 166 -6.04 2.08 15.06
N MET A 167 -5.01 2.23 14.23
CA MET A 167 -4.74 1.31 13.11
C MET A 167 -4.08 0.00 13.54
N LEU A 168 -3.48 -0.04 14.72
CA LEU A 168 -2.96 -1.29 15.29
C LEU A 168 -4.09 -2.07 16.00
N THR A 169 -4.75 -1.42 16.95
CA THR A 169 -5.72 -2.08 17.84
C THR A 169 -7.15 -2.08 17.31
N GLY A 170 -7.49 -1.16 16.40
CA GLY A 170 -8.85 -0.90 15.95
C GLY A 170 -9.71 -0.10 16.93
N ARG A 171 -9.16 0.28 18.09
CA ARG A 171 -9.88 1.00 19.14
C ARG A 171 -9.27 2.37 19.37
N ALA A 172 -10.09 3.32 19.78
CA ALA A 172 -9.61 4.59 20.32
C ALA A 172 -10.27 4.92 21.65
N PRO A 173 -9.61 5.76 22.48
CA PRO A 173 -10.19 6.28 23.71
C PRO A 173 -11.42 7.15 23.40
N GLY A 174 -12.50 6.95 24.15
CA GLY A 174 -13.69 7.78 24.04
C GLY A 174 -14.94 7.08 24.55
N PRO A 175 -15.90 7.83 25.12
CA PRO A 175 -17.20 7.30 25.50
C PRO A 175 -18.04 6.97 24.25
N GLY A 176 -18.99 6.04 24.41
CA GLY A 176 -19.98 5.70 23.39
C GLY A 176 -19.82 4.30 22.80
N PRO A 177 -20.81 3.84 22.01
CA PRO A 177 -20.81 2.50 21.43
C PRO A 177 -19.73 2.34 20.36
N ASP A 178 -19.36 1.08 20.10
CA ASP A 178 -18.48 0.70 19.00
C ASP A 178 -19.12 1.11 17.65
N LEU A 179 -18.39 1.88 16.82
CA LEU A 179 -18.86 2.25 15.47
C LEU A 179 -18.89 1.07 14.51
N VAL A 180 -18.04 0.09 14.81
CA VAL A 180 -17.96 -1.18 14.10
C VAL A 180 -18.49 -2.26 15.03
N GLN A 181 -19.68 -2.77 14.73
CA GLN A 181 -20.33 -3.80 15.56
C GLN A 181 -19.64 -5.18 15.47
N ARG A 182 -19.09 -5.53 14.29
CA ARG A 182 -18.36 -6.79 14.08
C ARG A 182 -16.96 -6.52 13.57
N ASN A 183 -15.95 -7.02 14.27
CA ASN A 183 -14.53 -6.86 13.89
C ASN A 183 -14.15 -7.66 12.64
N ARG A 184 -14.90 -8.73 12.31
CA ARG A 184 -14.69 -9.60 11.13
C ARG A 184 -13.25 -10.15 11.02
N GLY A 185 -12.73 -10.67 12.14
CA GLY A 185 -11.36 -11.22 12.20
C GLY A 185 -11.07 -12.33 11.20
N GLY A 186 -12.05 -13.21 10.94
CA GLY A 186 -11.90 -14.29 9.95
C GLY A 186 -11.63 -13.78 8.52
N LEU A 187 -12.23 -12.66 8.11
CA LEU A 187 -11.93 -12.06 6.80
C LEU A 187 -10.52 -11.47 6.74
N ALA A 188 -10.03 -10.89 7.84
CA ALA A 188 -8.66 -10.41 7.91
C ALA A 188 -7.66 -11.56 7.81
N ALA A 189 -7.92 -12.68 8.50
CA ALA A 189 -7.11 -13.89 8.40
C ALA A 189 -7.15 -14.47 6.97
N ALA A 190 -8.32 -14.51 6.33
CA ALA A 190 -8.47 -14.96 4.94
C ALA A 190 -7.68 -14.08 3.96
N LEU A 191 -7.63 -12.76 4.16
CA LEU A 191 -6.80 -11.86 3.34
C LEU A 191 -5.30 -12.19 3.48
N VAL A 192 -4.81 -12.37 4.71
CA VAL A 192 -3.40 -12.71 4.96
C VAL A 192 -3.07 -14.07 4.33
N VAL A 193 -3.91 -15.08 4.55
CA VAL A 193 -3.74 -16.42 3.95
C VAL A 193 -3.78 -16.34 2.43
N GLY A 194 -4.67 -15.54 1.85
CA GLY A 194 -4.76 -15.33 0.40
C GLY A 194 -3.49 -14.70 -0.18
N VAL A 195 -2.94 -13.68 0.47
CA VAL A 195 -1.67 -13.04 0.06
C VAL A 195 -0.51 -14.04 0.18
N SER A 196 -0.39 -14.73 1.30
CA SER A 196 0.67 -15.74 1.49
C SER A 196 0.56 -16.89 0.49
N GLY A 197 -0.67 -17.34 0.18
CA GLY A 197 -0.93 -18.35 -0.83
C GLY A 197 -0.55 -17.89 -2.24
N PHE A 198 -0.87 -16.63 -2.59
CA PHE A 198 -0.42 -16.02 -3.84
C PHE A 198 1.10 -15.97 -3.94
N TRP A 199 1.81 -15.55 -2.88
CA TRP A 199 3.28 -15.55 -2.88
C TRP A 199 3.86 -16.95 -3.03
N ALA A 200 3.31 -17.94 -2.33
CA ALA A 200 3.76 -19.33 -2.44
C ALA A 200 3.56 -19.89 -3.86
N TRP A 201 2.45 -19.53 -4.52
CA TRP A 201 2.18 -19.90 -5.91
C TRP A 201 3.11 -19.16 -6.89
N GLN A 202 3.30 -17.86 -6.70
CA GLN A 202 4.15 -17.02 -7.56
C GLN A 202 5.62 -17.43 -7.49
N TRP A 203 6.10 -17.86 -6.31
CA TRP A 203 7.47 -18.35 -6.17
C TRP A 203 7.73 -19.63 -6.97
N GLN A 204 6.68 -20.40 -7.26
CA GLN A 204 6.77 -21.58 -8.12
C GLN A 204 6.67 -21.23 -9.61
N HIS A 205 6.22 -20.01 -9.94
CA HIS A 205 6.02 -19.50 -11.30
C HIS A 205 6.66 -18.11 -11.44
N PRO A 206 7.99 -18.00 -11.31
CA PRO A 206 8.66 -16.70 -11.31
C PRO A 206 8.44 -15.98 -12.66
N PRO A 207 8.34 -14.64 -12.64
CA PRO A 207 8.22 -13.86 -13.86
C PRO A 207 9.44 -14.11 -14.77
N PRO A 208 9.26 -14.12 -16.10
CA PRO A 208 10.35 -14.38 -17.03
C PRO A 208 11.46 -13.33 -16.88
N PRO A 209 12.73 -13.72 -17.05
CA PRO A 209 13.84 -12.78 -17.02
C PRO A 209 13.67 -11.73 -18.13
N PRO A 210 14.23 -10.51 -17.96
CA PRO A 210 14.18 -9.49 -18.99
C PRO A 210 14.66 -10.05 -20.33
N GLU A 211 13.92 -9.76 -21.40
CA GLU A 211 14.35 -10.09 -22.75
C GLU A 211 15.62 -9.30 -23.06
N ARG A 212 16.75 -10.01 -23.00
CA ARG A 212 18.05 -9.41 -23.26
C ARG A 212 18.14 -9.06 -24.75
N HIS A 213 18.06 -7.77 -25.07
CA HIS A 213 18.49 -7.23 -26.37
C HIS A 213 19.94 -7.64 -26.75
N GLU A 214 20.74 -8.15 -25.80
CA GLU A 214 22.02 -8.81 -26.07
C GLU A 214 21.90 -10.05 -26.98
N ARG A 215 20.75 -10.73 -27.04
CA ARG A 215 20.59 -11.90 -27.91
C ARG A 215 20.53 -11.51 -29.39
N THR A 216 20.01 -10.33 -29.70
CA THR A 216 20.03 -9.75 -31.06
C THR A 216 21.42 -9.23 -31.40
N GLU A 217 22.11 -8.52 -30.50
CA GLU A 217 23.47 -8.04 -30.79
C GLU A 217 24.50 -9.18 -30.92
N HIS A 218 24.45 -10.21 -30.06
CA HIS A 218 25.34 -11.37 -30.21
C HIS A 218 24.95 -12.26 -31.39
N ALA A 219 23.67 -12.35 -31.75
CA ALA A 219 23.26 -13.05 -32.96
C ALA A 219 23.68 -12.28 -34.22
N GLU A 220 23.55 -10.95 -34.24
CA GLU A 220 23.98 -10.08 -35.33
C GLU A 220 25.50 -10.01 -35.43
N ALA A 221 26.24 -9.95 -34.32
CA ALA A 221 27.70 -10.02 -34.29
C ALA A 221 28.21 -11.35 -34.84
N ARG A 222 27.64 -12.50 -34.41
CA ARG A 222 27.99 -13.81 -34.99
C ARG A 222 27.58 -13.94 -36.46
N ARG A 223 26.46 -13.31 -36.87
CA ARG A 223 26.01 -13.28 -38.26
C ARG A 223 26.90 -12.39 -39.12
N GLY A 224 27.45 -11.31 -38.55
CA GLY A 224 28.46 -10.43 -39.13
C GLY A 224 29.83 -11.10 -39.30
N GLU A 225 30.20 -12.00 -38.39
CA GLU A 225 31.40 -12.85 -38.51
C GLU A 225 31.24 -14.02 -39.51
N GLN A 226 30.01 -14.54 -39.68
CA GLN A 226 29.72 -15.65 -40.60
C GLN A 226 29.44 -15.23 -42.05
N LEU A 227 29.27 -13.93 -42.32
CA LEU A 227 29.14 -13.43 -43.69
C LEU A 227 30.50 -13.58 -44.42
N PRO A 228 30.59 -14.37 -45.50
CA PRO A 228 31.84 -14.55 -46.22
C PRO A 228 32.34 -13.22 -46.78
N ALA A 229 33.66 -13.01 -46.74
CA ALA A 229 34.35 -11.81 -47.23
C ALA A 229 34.02 -11.40 -48.68
N ALA A 230 33.35 -12.27 -49.44
CA ALA A 230 32.88 -12.03 -50.80
C ALA A 230 31.82 -10.92 -50.94
N ALA A 231 31.17 -10.48 -49.85
CA ALA A 231 30.17 -9.40 -49.89
C ALA A 231 30.75 -7.99 -49.62
N ARG A 232 32.06 -7.87 -49.35
CA ARG A 232 32.71 -6.59 -48.97
C ARG A 232 33.46 -5.88 -50.10
N GLY A 233 33.32 -6.31 -51.35
CA GLY A 233 33.97 -5.64 -52.48
C GLY A 233 33.02 -5.55 -53.65
N HIS A 234 32.48 -4.36 -53.90
CA HIS A 234 32.34 -3.72 -55.23
C HIS A 234 31.59 -2.39 -55.05
N HIS A 235 32.33 -1.36 -54.61
CA HIS A 235 31.96 0.02 -54.91
C HIS A 235 33.28 0.68 -55.30
N ASP A 236 33.71 0.32 -56.51
CA ASP A 236 34.81 0.98 -57.19
C ASP A 236 34.26 2.28 -57.80
N ASP A 237 35.07 3.31 -57.61
CA ASP A 237 35.00 4.63 -58.21
C ASP A 237 34.90 4.56 -59.74
N ASP A 238 34.02 5.38 -60.33
CA ASP A 238 33.97 5.81 -61.75
C ASP A 238 32.78 6.81 -61.83
N GLU A 239 32.79 8.04 -62.33
CA GLU A 239 33.69 8.90 -63.10
C GLU A 239 33.18 10.36 -62.94
N ASP A 240 34.10 11.33 -63.02
CA ASP A 240 34.00 12.75 -63.44
C ASP A 240 32.94 13.73 -62.88
#